data_AF-A0A327NCG4-F1
#
_entry.id   AF-A0A327NCG4-F1
#
_cell.length_a   1.000
_cell.length_b   1.000
_cell.length_c   1.000
_cell.angle_alpha   90.00
_cell.angle_beta   90.00
_cell.angle_gamma   90.00
#
_symmetry.space_group_name_H-M   'P 1'
#
loop_
_entity.id
_entity.type
_entity.pdbx_description
1 polymer ?
#
loop_
_entity_poly.entity_id
_entity_poly.type
_entity_poly.pdbx_seq_one_letter_code
_entity_poly.pdbx_strand_id
1 'polypeptide(L)'
;MRCSQYAQYQTHCLSGLFQSQEHKFDYIVPFPRVRNTKLQGKRYLELLMLSDVVPAFVELGKRYTSYSLKLMLSLSSIYAQRMYEIIMMFYGRGQKVFTYEVSKLREALNYPPEHDYFDFKRKALLVAQQEMLQKVNLHFDFTPSKKVGKGVVELRFEVKSAQDLINDDVEADLLLAKTMQPHEVAP
;
A
#
# COMPACT_ATOMS: atom_id res chain seq x y z
N MET A 1 28.54 -8.45 17.91
CA MET A 1 28.98 -7.66 16.74
C MET A 1 27.98 -7.86 15.62
N ARG A 2 27.13 -6.84 15.34
CA ARG A 2 26.31 -6.62 14.12
C ARG A 2 25.23 -5.57 14.47
N CYS A 3 25.67 -4.34 14.75
CA CYS A 3 24.75 -3.21 15.02
C CYS A 3 25.15 -1.94 14.23
N SER A 4 25.94 -2.08 13.16
CA SER A 4 26.56 -0.95 12.45
C SER A 4 26.08 -0.75 11.01
N GLN A 5 25.15 -1.55 10.49
CA GLN A 5 24.76 -1.49 9.07
C GLN A 5 23.34 -0.93 8.82
N TYR A 6 22.56 -0.63 9.86
CA TYR A 6 21.22 -0.07 9.70
C TYR A 6 21.15 1.46 9.64
N ALA A 7 22.25 2.16 9.94
CA ALA A 7 22.27 3.63 9.99
C ALA A 7 22.41 4.31 8.61
N GLN A 8 22.67 3.57 7.53
CA GLN A 8 22.93 4.16 6.20
C GLN A 8 21.72 4.18 5.26
N TYR A 9 20.59 3.56 5.62
CA TYR A 9 19.41 3.47 4.74
C TYR A 9 18.19 4.28 5.20
N GLN A 10 18.31 5.11 6.25
CA GLN A 10 17.16 5.82 6.83
C GLN A 10 16.98 7.28 6.39
N THR A 11 17.83 7.84 5.53
CA THR A 11 17.73 9.26 5.11
C THR A 11 17.00 9.49 3.79
N HIS A 12 16.48 8.45 3.12
CA HIS A 12 16.02 8.61 1.72
C HIS A 12 14.50 8.68 1.50
N CYS A 13 13.69 8.59 2.55
CA CYS A 13 12.24 8.73 2.43
C CYS A 13 11.76 9.93 3.27
N LEU A 14 10.76 10.66 2.74
CA LEU A 14 10.10 11.87 3.27
C LEU A 14 10.58 13.19 2.64
N SER A 15 10.47 13.32 1.31
CA SER A 15 10.26 14.64 0.70
C SER A 15 9.13 14.56 -0.32
N GLY A 16 7.96 15.06 0.08
CA GLY A 16 6.88 15.38 -0.86
C GLY A 16 7.18 16.77 -1.41
N LEU A 17 7.73 16.85 -2.62
CA LEU A 17 7.87 18.12 -3.32
C LEU A 17 6.51 18.52 -3.89
N PHE A 18 5.87 19.53 -3.29
CA PHE A 18 4.67 20.14 -3.85
C PHE A 18 5.11 21.25 -4.82
N GLN A 19 4.97 21.03 -6.12
CA GLN A 19 5.46 21.94 -7.15
C GLN A 19 4.35 22.91 -7.57
N SER A 20 4.50 24.19 -7.23
CA SER A 20 3.65 25.29 -7.72
C SER A 20 4.35 25.98 -8.90
N GLN A 21 3.57 26.53 -9.85
CA GLN A 21 4.08 27.29 -10.98
C GLN A 21 4.56 28.68 -10.54
N GLU A 22 5.74 28.73 -9.94
CA GLU A 22 6.64 29.87 -9.79
C GLU A 22 7.91 29.29 -9.13
N HIS A 23 9.08 29.91 -9.26
CA HIS A 23 10.34 29.42 -8.69
C HIS A 23 10.39 29.47 -7.13
N LYS A 24 9.28 29.20 -6.44
CA LYS A 24 9.15 29.09 -4.99
C LYS A 24 8.82 27.65 -4.63
N PHE A 25 9.71 27.03 -3.88
CA PHE A 25 9.50 25.74 -3.26
C PHE A 25 9.17 25.96 -1.79
N ASP A 26 8.07 25.38 -1.35
CA ASP A 26 7.72 25.34 0.07
C ASP A 26 8.09 23.97 0.64
N TYR A 27 8.78 23.94 1.78
CA TYR A 27 9.21 22.73 2.44
C TYR A 27 8.45 22.59 3.75
N ILE A 28 7.54 21.62 3.79
CA ILE A 28 6.68 21.39 4.94
C ILE A 28 7.09 20.07 5.58
N VAL A 29 7.28 20.09 6.91
CA VAL A 29 7.44 18.88 7.74
C VAL A 29 6.09 18.58 8.37
N PRO A 30 5.31 17.60 7.87
CA PRO A 30 3.94 17.41 8.33
C PRO A 30 3.86 17.02 9.81
N PHE A 31 4.84 16.23 10.26
CA PHE A 31 4.96 15.73 11.62
C PHE A 31 6.25 16.23 12.28
N PRO A 32 6.31 17.50 12.72
CA PRO A 32 7.53 18.08 13.30
C PRO A 32 7.96 17.42 14.62
N ARG A 33 7.06 16.67 15.28
CA ARG A 33 7.40 15.94 16.51
C ARG A 33 6.70 14.59 16.55
N VAL A 34 7.50 13.56 16.82
CA VAL A 34 7.05 12.19 17.09
C VAL A 34 7.59 11.81 18.47
N ARG A 35 6.73 11.30 19.36
CA ARG A 35 7.13 10.79 20.67
C ARG A 35 6.62 9.36 20.84
N ASN A 36 7.50 8.48 21.30
CA ASN A 36 7.13 7.13 21.72
C ASN A 36 7.03 7.11 23.25
N THR A 37 5.84 6.84 23.78
CA THR A 37 5.59 6.78 25.22
C THR A 37 5.19 5.35 25.59
N LYS A 38 5.72 4.81 26.69
CA LYS A 38 5.27 3.51 27.23
C LYS A 38 4.55 3.73 28.56
N LEU A 39 3.27 3.39 28.61
CA LEU A 39 2.44 3.53 29.82
C LEU A 39 1.80 2.17 30.14
N GLN A 40 2.01 1.67 31.37
CA GLN A 40 1.43 0.39 31.85
C GLN A 40 1.66 -0.81 30.89
N GLY A 41 2.85 -0.89 30.28
CA GLY A 41 3.17 -1.97 29.34
C GLY A 41 2.73 -1.72 27.89
N LYS A 42 1.80 -0.80 27.64
CA LYS A 42 1.35 -0.38 26.30
C LYS A 42 2.27 0.69 25.73
N ARG A 43 2.46 0.69 24.40
CA ARG A 43 3.24 1.71 23.67
C ARG A 43 2.26 2.65 22.97
N TYR A 44 2.56 3.94 23.01
CA TYR A 44 1.77 4.99 22.40
C TYR A 44 2.69 5.80 21.48
N LEU A 45 2.19 6.13 20.30
CA LEU A 45 2.83 7.02 19.36
C LEU A 45 2.09 8.36 19.35
N GLU A 46 2.72 9.39 19.91
CA GLU A 46 2.19 10.76 19.88
C GLU A 46 2.79 11.50 18.69
N LEU A 47 1.94 12.01 17.80
CA LEU A 47 2.33 12.82 16.65
C LEU A 47 1.84 14.25 16.84
N LEU A 48 2.73 15.23 16.68
CA LEU A 48 2.35 16.63 16.52
C LEU A 48 2.30 16.93 15.03
N MET A 49 1.19 17.48 14.53
CA MET A 49 1.05 17.95 13.14
C MET A 49 1.00 19.47 13.07
N LEU A 50 1.54 20.04 11.99
CA LEU A 50 1.33 21.46 11.67
C LEU A 50 -0.11 21.70 11.24
N SER A 51 -0.70 22.85 11.62
CA SER A 51 -2.08 23.22 11.25
C SER A 51 -2.31 23.21 9.74
N ASP A 52 -1.32 23.66 9.00
CA ASP A 52 -1.44 23.96 7.56
C ASP A 52 -1.55 22.68 6.72
N VAL A 53 -1.05 21.55 7.24
CA VAL A 53 -1.17 20.24 6.57
C VAL A 53 -2.48 19.53 6.90
N VAL A 54 -3.17 19.89 7.99
CA VAL A 54 -4.38 19.18 8.43
C VAL A 54 -5.44 19.08 7.33
N PRO A 55 -5.78 20.16 6.59
CA PRO A 55 -6.77 20.06 5.51
C PRO A 55 -6.39 19.05 4.42
N ALA A 56 -5.11 19.01 4.04
CA ALA A 56 -4.61 18.07 3.04
C ALA A 56 -4.72 16.61 3.52
N PHE A 57 -4.42 16.34 4.80
CA PHE A 57 -4.60 15.01 5.39
C PHE A 57 -6.07 14.60 5.49
N VAL A 58 -6.97 15.54 5.79
CA VAL A 58 -8.42 15.29 5.78
C VAL A 58 -8.92 14.94 4.38
N GLU A 59 -8.41 15.61 3.34
CA GLU A 59 -8.76 15.28 1.96
C GLU A 59 -8.21 13.92 1.52
N LEU A 60 -6.97 13.58 1.91
CA LEU A 60 -6.41 12.24 1.71
C LEU A 60 -7.28 11.16 2.39
N GLY A 61 -7.76 11.45 3.60
CA GLY A 61 -8.71 10.61 4.33
C GLY A 61 -10.07 10.42 3.63
N LYS A 62 -10.37 11.12 2.53
CA LYS A 62 -11.59 10.89 1.72
C LYS A 62 -11.34 10.03 0.48
N ARG A 63 -10.08 9.88 0.05
CA ARG A 63 -9.70 9.23 -1.23
C ARG A 63 -8.69 8.11 -1.06
N TYR A 64 -8.70 7.44 0.10
CA TYR A 64 -7.85 6.29 0.34
C TYR A 64 -8.47 5.02 -0.25
N THR A 65 -7.63 4.03 -0.52
CA THR A 65 -8.11 2.69 -0.84
C THR A 65 -8.56 2.01 0.44
N SER A 66 -9.85 1.74 0.58
CA SER A 66 -10.38 0.97 1.70
C SER A 66 -10.08 -0.51 1.51
N TYR A 67 -9.31 -1.10 2.42
CA TYR A 67 -9.08 -2.54 2.51
C TYR A 67 -8.82 -2.93 3.96
N SER A 68 -9.04 -4.20 4.31
CA SER A 68 -8.81 -4.67 5.68
C SER A 68 -7.31 -4.76 5.94
N LEU A 69 -6.83 -3.95 6.90
CA LEU A 69 -5.44 -3.99 7.34
C LEU A 69 -5.10 -5.36 7.95
N LYS A 70 -6.06 -5.97 8.66
CA LYS A 70 -5.92 -7.31 9.25
C LYS A 70 -5.67 -8.37 8.17
N LEU A 71 -6.43 -8.35 7.08
CA LEU A 71 -6.21 -9.28 5.96
C LEU A 71 -4.86 -9.04 5.31
N MET A 72 -4.49 -7.78 5.06
CA MET A 72 -3.18 -7.43 4.51
C MET A 72 -2.04 -7.95 5.40
N LEU A 73 -2.08 -7.69 6.71
CA LEU A 73 -1.04 -8.11 7.65
C LEU A 73 -0.98 -9.64 7.85
N SER A 74 -2.05 -10.37 7.52
CA SER A 74 -2.06 -11.84 7.54
C SER A 74 -1.20 -12.46 6.41
N LEU A 75 -1.00 -11.72 5.32
CA LEU A 75 -0.15 -12.11 4.20
C LEU A 75 1.32 -12.03 4.63
N SER A 76 2.09 -13.05 4.27
CA SER A 76 3.51 -13.19 4.64
C SER A 76 4.44 -12.74 3.53
N SER A 77 4.06 -12.88 2.26
CA SER A 77 4.82 -12.34 1.14
C SER A 77 4.58 -10.83 1.01
N ILE A 78 5.66 -10.06 0.96
CA ILE A 78 5.63 -8.63 0.63
C ILE A 78 4.95 -8.41 -0.72
N TYR A 79 5.12 -9.33 -1.68
CA TYR A 79 4.46 -9.24 -2.99
C TYR A 79 2.95 -9.51 -2.90
N ALA A 80 2.52 -10.41 -2.02
CA ALA A 80 1.10 -10.65 -1.79
C ALA A 80 0.43 -9.44 -1.14
N GLN A 81 1.07 -8.85 -0.11
CA GLN A 81 0.60 -7.62 0.54
C GLN A 81 0.39 -6.48 -0.46
N ARG A 82 1.42 -6.18 -1.26
CA ARG A 82 1.35 -5.08 -2.24
C ARG A 82 0.38 -5.37 -3.37
N MET A 83 0.31 -6.61 -3.84
CA MET A 83 -0.67 -6.98 -4.87
C MET A 83 -2.10 -6.86 -4.35
N TYR A 84 -2.35 -7.22 -3.08
CA TYR A 84 -3.64 -7.02 -2.43
C TYR A 84 -4.04 -5.54 -2.43
N GLU A 85 -3.14 -4.63 -2.07
CA GLU A 85 -3.38 -3.18 -2.12
C GLU A 85 -3.75 -2.70 -3.53
N ILE A 86 -2.99 -3.14 -4.55
CA ILE A 86 -3.24 -2.78 -5.95
C ILE A 86 -4.61 -3.28 -6.39
N ILE A 87 -4.93 -4.55 -6.12
CA ILE A 87 -6.22 -5.14 -6.49
C ILE A 87 -7.36 -4.41 -5.79
N MET A 88 -7.24 -4.12 -4.49
CA MET A 88 -8.25 -3.40 -3.72
C MET A 88 -8.45 -1.97 -4.20
N MET A 89 -7.40 -1.31 -4.68
CA MET A 89 -7.50 0.02 -5.27
C MET A 89 -8.40 0.02 -6.52
N PHE A 90 -8.29 -0.98 -7.39
CA PHE A 90 -9.16 -1.09 -8.56
C PHE A 90 -10.55 -1.60 -8.18
N TYR A 91 -10.63 -2.59 -7.28
CA TYR A 91 -11.89 -3.16 -6.82
C TYR A 91 -12.75 -2.12 -6.10
N GLY A 92 -12.16 -1.28 -5.24
CA GLY A 92 -12.85 -0.17 -4.56
C GLY A 92 -13.38 0.91 -5.51
N ARG A 93 -12.86 0.98 -6.74
CA ARG A 93 -13.40 1.82 -7.84
C ARG A 93 -14.47 1.08 -8.69
N GLY A 94 -14.88 -0.12 -8.29
CA GLY A 94 -15.82 -0.97 -9.02
C GLY A 94 -15.19 -1.72 -10.21
N GLN A 95 -13.86 -1.72 -10.36
CA GLN A 95 -13.18 -2.37 -11.48
C GLN A 95 -12.73 -3.78 -11.09
N LYS A 96 -13.44 -4.80 -11.61
CA LYS A 96 -13.02 -6.20 -11.49
C LYS A 96 -11.97 -6.62 -12.51
N VAL A 97 -11.79 -5.80 -13.55
CA VAL A 97 -10.86 -6.05 -14.64
C VAL A 97 -10.09 -4.78 -14.92
N PHE A 98 -8.76 -4.86 -14.93
CA PHE A 98 -7.88 -3.73 -15.17
C PHE A 98 -6.61 -4.16 -15.89
N THR A 99 -5.92 -3.22 -16.52
CA THR A 99 -4.60 -3.45 -17.12
C THR A 99 -3.52 -2.70 -16.35
N TYR A 100 -2.31 -3.25 -16.34
CA TYR A 100 -1.16 -2.65 -15.67
C TYR A 100 0.11 -2.91 -16.47
N GLU A 101 0.89 -1.84 -16.69
CA GLU A 101 2.17 -1.92 -17.38
C GLU A 101 3.20 -2.68 -16.53
N VAL A 102 3.93 -3.62 -17.13
CA VAL A 102 4.85 -4.50 -16.38
C VAL A 102 5.95 -3.70 -15.67
N SER A 103 6.48 -2.64 -16.30
CA SER A 103 7.48 -1.75 -15.70
C SER A 103 6.95 -1.12 -14.40
N LYS A 104 5.80 -0.44 -14.48
CA LYS A 104 5.13 0.18 -13.33
C LYS A 104 4.71 -0.83 -12.28
N LEU A 105 4.31 -2.04 -12.69
CA LEU A 105 3.90 -3.08 -11.74
C LEU A 105 5.09 -3.56 -10.93
N ARG A 106 6.26 -3.73 -11.57
CA ARG A 106 7.50 -4.07 -10.89
C ARG A 106 7.90 -2.99 -9.89
N GLU A 107 7.79 -1.72 -10.28
CA GLU A 107 8.03 -0.59 -9.37
C GLU A 107 7.07 -0.60 -8.19
N ALA A 108 5.76 -0.74 -8.43
CA ALA A 108 4.76 -0.80 -7.35
C ALA A 108 4.98 -1.98 -6.39
N LEU A 109 5.48 -3.11 -6.90
CA LEU A 109 5.84 -4.28 -6.10
C LEU A 109 7.24 -4.19 -5.47
N ASN A 110 7.99 -3.10 -5.68
CA ASN A 110 9.43 -2.96 -5.39
C ASN A 110 10.25 -4.18 -5.85
N TYR A 111 9.94 -4.72 -7.02
CA TYR A 111 10.66 -5.86 -7.58
C TYR A 111 11.96 -5.40 -8.25
N PRO A 112 13.12 -6.01 -7.94
CA PRO A 112 14.40 -5.57 -8.48
C PRO A 112 14.41 -5.54 -10.02
N PRO A 113 14.96 -4.48 -10.66
CA PRO A 113 14.91 -4.32 -12.12
C PRO A 113 15.78 -5.34 -12.88
N GLU A 114 16.81 -5.88 -12.23
CA GLU A 114 17.79 -6.81 -12.82
C GLU A 114 17.20 -8.16 -13.24
N HIS A 115 16.09 -8.56 -12.61
CA HIS A 115 15.48 -9.86 -12.84
C HIS A 115 14.62 -9.85 -14.11
N ASP A 116 14.51 -10.99 -14.76
CA ASP A 116 13.70 -11.11 -15.97
C ASP A 116 12.20 -11.20 -15.67
N TYR A 117 11.38 -11.10 -16.71
CA TYR A 117 9.93 -11.21 -16.59
C TYR A 117 9.49 -12.61 -16.10
N PHE A 118 10.24 -13.66 -16.43
CA PHE A 118 9.92 -15.02 -16.03
C PHE A 118 10.04 -15.19 -14.51
N ASP A 119 11.13 -14.71 -13.92
CA ASP A 119 11.34 -14.68 -12.48
C ASP A 119 10.36 -13.76 -11.78
N PHE A 120 10.06 -12.59 -12.35
CA PHE A 120 9.03 -11.71 -11.82
C PHE A 120 7.67 -12.41 -11.72
N LYS A 121 7.23 -13.06 -12.82
CA LYS A 121 5.98 -13.81 -12.83
C LYS A 121 5.99 -14.93 -11.77
N ARG A 122 7.06 -15.72 -11.72
CA ARG A 122 7.15 -16.90 -10.84
C ARG A 122 7.28 -16.54 -9.36
N LYS A 123 8.13 -15.57 -9.03
CA LYS A 123 8.51 -15.23 -7.64
C LYS A 123 7.61 -14.16 -7.02
N ALA A 124 6.95 -13.32 -7.82
CA ALA A 124 6.05 -12.28 -7.30
C ALA A 124 4.59 -12.58 -7.63
N LEU A 125 4.21 -12.65 -8.91
CA LEU A 125 2.79 -12.72 -9.30
C LEU A 125 2.13 -14.04 -8.90
N LEU A 126 2.76 -15.19 -9.18
CA LEU A 126 2.20 -16.49 -8.82
C LEU A 126 2.20 -16.73 -7.31
N VAL A 127 3.24 -16.27 -6.61
CA VAL A 127 3.30 -16.33 -5.14
C VAL A 127 2.16 -15.51 -4.54
N ALA A 128 1.95 -14.28 -5.01
CA ALA A 128 0.86 -13.42 -4.58
C ALA A 128 -0.52 -14.07 -4.85
N GLN A 129 -0.71 -14.63 -6.04
CA GLN A 129 -1.94 -15.32 -6.44
C GLN A 129 -2.28 -16.48 -5.50
N GLN A 130 -1.31 -17.36 -5.22
CA GLN A 130 -1.52 -18.51 -4.36
C GLN A 130 -1.80 -18.10 -2.91
N GLU A 131 -1.03 -17.15 -2.38
CA GLU A 131 -1.17 -16.76 -0.98
C GLU A 131 -2.49 -16.00 -0.72
N MET A 132 -2.89 -15.09 -1.61
CA MET A 132 -4.17 -14.38 -1.47
C MET A 132 -5.37 -15.32 -1.57
N LEU A 133 -5.30 -16.32 -2.45
CA LEU A 133 -6.34 -17.35 -2.54
C LEU A 133 -6.46 -18.12 -1.22
N GLN A 134 -5.33 -18.49 -0.61
CA GLN A 134 -5.30 -19.31 0.60
C GLN A 134 -5.71 -18.55 1.88
N LYS A 135 -5.24 -17.31 2.05
CA LYS A 135 -5.40 -16.57 3.31
C LYS A 135 -6.54 -15.58 3.32
N VAL A 136 -6.85 -15.02 2.15
CA VAL A 136 -7.81 -13.90 2.00
C VAL A 136 -9.00 -14.32 1.13
N ASN A 137 -9.01 -15.55 0.60
CA ASN A 137 -10.03 -16.06 -0.31
C ASN A 137 -10.28 -15.15 -1.53
N LEU A 138 -9.24 -14.42 -1.94
CA LEU A 138 -9.30 -13.54 -3.10
C LEU A 138 -8.67 -14.24 -4.29
N HIS A 139 -9.48 -14.46 -5.32
CA HIS A 139 -9.03 -15.08 -6.55
C HIS A 139 -8.94 -14.06 -7.68
N PHE A 140 -7.77 -13.96 -8.28
CA PHE A 140 -7.57 -13.20 -9.51
C PHE A 140 -6.72 -14.00 -10.49
N ASP A 141 -6.91 -13.73 -11.76
CA ASP A 141 -6.08 -14.23 -12.86
C ASP A 141 -5.44 -13.08 -13.60
N PHE A 142 -4.35 -13.38 -14.33
CA PHE A 142 -3.68 -12.39 -15.17
C PHE A 142 -3.22 -12.97 -16.50
N THR A 143 -3.35 -12.18 -17.55
CA THR A 143 -2.98 -12.55 -18.92
C THR A 143 -2.23 -11.40 -19.60
N PRO A 144 -1.31 -11.68 -20.55
CA PRO A 144 -0.69 -10.62 -21.34
C PRO A 144 -1.72 -9.89 -22.22
N SER A 145 -1.92 -8.59 -22.02
CA SER A 145 -2.79 -7.76 -22.87
C SER A 145 -2.01 -7.14 -24.03
N LYS A 146 -0.75 -6.74 -23.80
CA LYS A 146 0.11 -6.13 -24.81
C LYS A 146 1.50 -6.75 -24.82
N LYS A 147 2.00 -7.03 -26.02
CA LYS A 147 3.35 -7.55 -26.27
C LYS A 147 4.07 -6.69 -27.29
N VAL A 148 5.39 -6.58 -27.15
CA VAL A 148 6.29 -5.97 -28.12
C VAL A 148 7.34 -7.01 -28.47
N GLY A 149 7.27 -7.55 -29.69
CA GLY A 149 8.04 -8.74 -30.08
C GLY A 149 7.73 -9.93 -29.15
N LYS A 150 8.76 -10.44 -28.48
CA LYS A 150 8.62 -11.54 -27.50
C LYS A 150 8.37 -11.06 -26.06
N GLY A 151 8.52 -9.77 -25.78
CA GLY A 151 8.36 -9.19 -24.45
C GLY A 151 6.89 -8.89 -24.11
N VAL A 152 6.48 -9.21 -22.88
CA VAL A 152 5.18 -8.78 -22.33
C VAL A 152 5.34 -7.38 -21.74
N VAL A 153 4.54 -6.43 -22.22
CA VAL A 153 4.62 -5.01 -21.80
C VAL A 153 3.48 -4.66 -20.86
N GLU A 154 2.33 -5.30 -21.01
CA GLU A 154 1.15 -5.03 -20.20
C GLU A 154 0.43 -6.34 -19.83
N LEU A 155 -0.09 -6.36 -18.61
CA LEU A 155 -0.89 -7.45 -18.07
C LEU A 155 -2.32 -6.98 -17.84
N ARG A 156 -3.28 -7.80 -18.22
CA ARG A 156 -4.69 -7.70 -17.83
C ARG A 156 -4.94 -8.59 -16.63
N PHE A 157 -5.49 -8.02 -15.57
CA PHE A 157 -5.92 -8.71 -14.37
C PHE A 157 -7.44 -8.83 -14.36
N GLU A 158 -7.95 -9.96 -13.90
CA GLU A 158 -9.37 -10.24 -13.71
C GLU A 158 -9.59 -10.85 -12.33
N VAL A 159 -10.36 -10.16 -11.49
CA VAL A 159 -10.73 -10.60 -10.14
C VAL A 159 -12.01 -11.41 -10.22
N LYS A 160 -11.92 -12.70 -9.92
CA LYS A 160 -13.01 -13.69 -10.12
C LYS A 160 -13.90 -13.86 -8.89
N SER A 161 -13.30 -13.88 -7.71
CA SER A 161 -14.03 -13.94 -6.45
C SER A 161 -13.39 -13.01 -5.44
N ALA A 162 -14.24 -12.14 -4.91
CA ALA A 162 -14.03 -11.45 -3.66
C ALA A 162 -15.30 -11.70 -2.85
N GLN A 163 -15.47 -12.94 -2.37
CA GLN A 163 -16.63 -13.25 -1.54
C GLN A 163 -16.42 -12.64 -0.15
N ASP A 164 -17.30 -11.71 0.19
CA ASP A 164 -17.84 -11.36 1.52
C ASP A 164 -16.91 -10.81 2.61
N LEU A 165 -15.60 -10.75 2.42
CA LEU A 165 -14.67 -10.24 3.46
C LEU A 165 -14.39 -8.72 3.41
N ILE A 166 -14.82 -8.05 2.34
CA ILE A 166 -14.48 -6.62 2.11
C ILE A 166 -15.46 -5.67 2.81
N ASN A 167 -16.67 -6.13 3.18
CA ASN A 167 -17.69 -5.23 3.71
C ASN A 167 -17.73 -5.22 5.24
N ASP A 168 -17.61 -6.36 5.92
CA ASP A 168 -17.83 -6.40 7.37
C ASP A 168 -16.63 -5.86 8.16
N ASP A 169 -15.41 -6.32 7.86
CA ASP A 169 -14.20 -5.89 8.58
C ASP A 169 -13.83 -4.45 8.25
N VAL A 170 -13.98 -4.01 6.99
CA VAL A 170 -13.67 -2.65 6.58
C VAL A 170 -14.69 -1.66 7.14
N GLU A 171 -15.99 -2.00 7.11
CA GLU A 171 -17.01 -1.16 7.74
C GLU A 171 -16.82 -1.13 9.26
N ALA A 172 -16.49 -2.24 9.90
CA ALA A 172 -16.16 -2.27 11.33
C ALA A 172 -14.94 -1.39 11.67
N ASP A 173 -13.86 -1.48 10.89
CA ASP A 173 -12.67 -0.65 11.04
C ASP A 173 -13.00 0.84 10.83
N LEU A 174 -13.83 1.16 9.83
CA LEU A 174 -14.33 2.52 9.57
C LEU A 174 -15.23 3.04 10.69
N LEU A 175 -16.12 2.21 11.23
CA LEU A 175 -17.01 2.57 12.35
C LEU A 175 -16.21 2.77 13.64
N LEU A 176 -15.19 1.95 13.88
CA LEU A 176 -14.24 2.13 14.97
C LEU A 176 -13.50 3.47 14.80
N ALA A 177 -12.92 3.73 13.62
CA ALA A 177 -12.22 4.97 13.33
C ALA A 177 -13.12 6.23 13.46
N LYS A 178 -14.42 6.14 13.14
CA LYS A 178 -15.39 7.24 13.30
C LYS A 178 -15.80 7.49 14.74
N THR A 179 -15.75 6.49 15.61
CA THR A 179 -16.15 6.59 17.03
C THR A 179 -14.98 6.96 17.94
N MET A 180 -13.75 6.75 17.49
CA MET A 180 -12.53 7.14 18.19
C MET A 180 -12.30 8.65 18.12
N GLN A 181 -11.87 9.24 19.23
CA GLN A 181 -11.36 10.62 19.22
C GLN A 181 -10.02 10.66 18.46
N PRO A 182 -9.61 11.79 17.83
CA PRO A 182 -8.38 11.87 17.03
C PRO A 182 -7.09 11.44 17.75
N HIS A 183 -7.08 11.45 19.08
CA HIS A 183 -5.97 11.02 19.92
C HIS A 183 -5.91 9.51 20.17
N GLU A 184 -6.94 8.75 19.79
CA GLU A 184 -7.07 7.31 20.05
C GLU A 184 -6.81 6.44 18.79
N VAL A 185 -6.65 7.04 17.62
CA VAL A 185 -6.59 6.34 16.30
C VAL A 185 -5.26 5.59 16.05
N ALA A 186 -4.34 5.52 17.01
CA ALA A 186 -3.07 4.80 16.84
C ALA A 186 -3.08 3.46 17.61
N PRO A 187 -2.83 2.31 16.96
CA PRO A 187 -2.59 1.03 17.66
C PRO A 187 -1.28 1.01 18.45
#